data_AF-A0A509AQ18-F1
#
_entry.id   AF-A0A509AQ18-F1
#
_cell.length_a   1.000
_cell.length_b   1.000
_cell.length_c   1.000
_cell.angle_alpha   90.00
_cell.angle_beta   90.00
_cell.angle_gamma   90.00
#
_symmetry.space_group_name_H-M   'P 1'
#
loop_
_entity.id
_entity.type
_entity.pdbx_description
1 polymer ?
#
loop_
_entity_poly.entity_id
_entity_poly.type
_entity_poly.pdbx_seq_one_letter_code
_entity_poly.pdbx_strand_id
1 'polypeptide(L)'
;MPGISCFVKRCYGSEKKRTINPLVLISNNQNIYFNLSLENFILTNYNELLNYLNVNTIEKYNKPVLFLWRNNKSIIIGKNQNIWSECDLDNIKKNNVLVARRFTGGGAVYHDLGNLCFTFLNNNINKNNNYNIILNTLKSHFNIDAKLHGRNDITVNDKKCSGSAFKNIKDVFLHHGTILIDIEKNVLNKYLTPNKIKYIKHGVASVNARTVNLKEINSNITCENLCIALIKEFQKFYNIFETNPNTKNINSNRTADKNGEIFEGISDNFSINNVNQQNNTSLINNNDVISNNLNVHYIDTNQNIIKNPQFLKYYNLLKDWDWCYGKTPKFQNTFCKQFNFGRLEICFDVKNGLIKDGNVFSDALDINLIDQLKLIFNNDIKYTKESINDFLKNIKVENKESLEEITSWILEEL
;
A
#
# COMPACT_ATOMS: atom_id res chain seq x y z
N MET A 1 46.25 -59.43 1.81
CA MET A 1 44.77 -59.45 1.86
C MET A 1 44.40 -59.82 3.29
N PRO A 2 43.74 -58.94 4.05
CA PRO A 2 42.40 -58.40 3.77
C PRO A 2 42.32 -56.85 3.81
N GLY A 3 41.31 -56.30 3.16
CA GLY A 3 41.09 -54.86 2.98
C GLY A 3 40.47 -54.18 4.20
N ILE A 4 41.03 -53.01 4.56
CA ILE A 4 40.51 -52.11 5.59
C ILE A 4 39.44 -51.24 4.93
N SER A 5 38.17 -51.48 5.27
CA SER A 5 37.05 -50.60 4.94
C SER A 5 37.10 -49.36 5.84
N CYS A 6 37.52 -48.22 5.28
CA CYS A 6 37.46 -46.93 5.94
C CYS A 6 36.05 -46.33 5.73
N PHE A 7 35.16 -46.49 6.71
CA PHE A 7 33.91 -45.76 6.75
C PHE A 7 34.18 -44.29 7.09
N VAL A 8 34.24 -43.43 6.07
CA VAL A 8 34.19 -41.98 6.25
C VAL A 8 32.79 -41.63 6.75
N LYS A 9 32.65 -41.44 8.07
CA LYS A 9 31.49 -40.77 8.67
C LYS A 9 31.46 -39.33 8.14
N ARG A 10 30.63 -39.09 7.13
CA ARG A 10 30.28 -37.77 6.64
C ARG A 10 29.47 -37.07 7.73
N CYS A 11 30.11 -36.21 8.51
CA CYS A 11 29.43 -35.32 9.44
C CYS A 11 28.63 -34.30 8.62
N TYR A 12 27.33 -34.55 8.44
CA TYR A 12 26.40 -33.49 8.07
C TYR A 12 26.28 -32.58 9.28
N GLY A 13 27.05 -31.49 9.29
CA GLY A 13 26.76 -30.38 10.17
C GLY A 13 25.34 -29.92 9.84
N SER A 14 24.47 -29.94 10.85
CA SER A 14 23.13 -29.39 10.71
C SER A 14 23.28 -27.89 10.44
N GLU A 15 23.11 -27.48 9.19
CA GLU A 15 22.92 -26.07 8.86
C GLU A 15 21.69 -25.61 9.65
N LYS A 16 21.93 -24.82 10.71
CA LYS A 16 20.85 -24.09 11.36
C LYS A 16 20.17 -23.28 10.27
N LYS A 17 18.94 -23.67 9.88
CA LYS A 17 18.05 -22.82 9.07
C LYS A 17 18.03 -21.46 9.73
N ARG A 18 18.72 -20.47 9.15
CA ARG A 18 18.61 -19.08 9.61
C ARG A 18 17.15 -18.71 9.39
N THR A 19 16.41 -18.56 10.48
CA THR A 19 15.06 -18.02 10.45
C THR A 19 15.16 -16.63 9.82
N ILE A 20 14.64 -16.50 8.61
CA ILE A 20 14.66 -15.23 7.90
C ILE A 20 13.70 -14.29 8.64
N ASN A 21 14.25 -13.19 9.14
CA ASN A 21 13.52 -12.21 9.95
C ASN A 21 12.58 -11.33 9.10
N PRO A 22 11.55 -10.72 9.72
CA PRO A 22 10.77 -9.67 9.07
C PRO A 22 11.68 -8.54 8.59
N LEU A 23 11.42 -8.01 7.39
CA LEU A 23 12.29 -7.05 6.70
C LEU A 23 11.75 -5.63 6.86
N VAL A 24 12.65 -4.69 7.16
CA VAL A 24 12.33 -3.26 7.27
C VAL A 24 13.09 -2.50 6.21
N LEU A 25 12.35 -1.82 5.33
CA LEU A 25 12.85 -1.03 4.22
C LEU A 25 12.52 0.45 4.42
N ILE A 26 13.44 1.33 4.04
CA ILE A 26 13.25 2.78 4.12
C ILE A 26 13.64 3.43 2.79
N SER A 27 12.89 4.44 2.38
CA SER A 27 13.30 5.38 1.32
C SER A 27 13.42 6.78 1.90
N ASN A 28 14.61 7.38 1.75
CA ASN A 28 14.81 8.81 2.02
C ASN A 28 14.44 9.70 0.83
N ASN A 29 14.18 9.11 -0.35
CA ASN A 29 13.73 9.87 -1.51
C ASN A 29 12.31 10.41 -1.25
N GLN A 30 12.07 11.66 -1.65
CA GLN A 30 10.81 12.37 -1.42
C GLN A 30 9.99 12.52 -2.71
N ASN A 31 10.42 11.91 -3.82
CA ASN A 31 9.69 11.94 -5.08
C ASN A 31 8.63 10.84 -5.13
N ILE A 32 7.37 11.24 -5.36
CA ILE A 32 6.23 10.32 -5.37
C ILE A 32 6.35 9.22 -6.44
N TYR A 33 6.82 9.54 -7.64
CA TYR A 33 6.99 8.54 -8.70
C TYR A 33 8.07 7.54 -8.34
N PHE A 34 9.17 8.01 -7.76
CA PHE A 34 10.28 7.17 -7.33
C PHE A 34 9.83 6.18 -6.25
N ASN A 35 9.16 6.66 -5.21
CA ASN A 35 8.72 5.80 -4.11
C ASN A 35 7.62 4.81 -4.52
N LEU A 36 6.67 5.23 -5.36
CA LEU A 36 5.70 4.29 -5.94
C LEU A 36 6.39 3.26 -6.84
N SER A 37 7.49 3.61 -7.51
CA SER A 37 8.27 2.65 -8.32
C SER A 37 8.98 1.63 -7.44
N LEU A 38 9.57 2.07 -6.32
CA LEU A 38 10.14 1.18 -5.30
C LEU A 38 9.07 0.24 -4.74
N GLU A 39 7.91 0.78 -4.34
CA GLU A 39 6.79 -0.01 -3.82
C GLU A 39 6.37 -1.12 -4.80
N ASN A 40 6.21 -0.78 -6.09
CA ASN A 40 5.83 -1.77 -7.11
C ASN A 40 6.95 -2.75 -7.41
N PHE A 41 8.20 -2.31 -7.39
CA PHE A 41 9.34 -3.21 -7.53
C PHE A 41 9.38 -4.22 -6.38
N ILE A 42 9.17 -3.78 -5.14
CA ILE A 42 9.12 -4.65 -3.96
C ILE A 42 7.97 -5.63 -4.08
N LEU A 43 6.79 -5.15 -4.47
CA LEU A 43 5.60 -5.98 -4.65
C LEU A 43 5.85 -7.11 -5.66
N THR A 44 6.37 -6.79 -6.84
CA THR A 44 6.53 -7.79 -7.90
C THR A 44 7.73 -8.71 -7.70
N ASN A 45 8.73 -8.28 -6.93
CA ASN A 45 9.94 -9.07 -6.64
C ASN A 45 9.97 -9.57 -5.20
N TYR A 46 8.83 -9.59 -4.52
CA TYR A 46 8.72 -9.89 -3.09
C TYR A 46 9.47 -11.17 -2.67
N ASN A 47 9.34 -12.25 -3.45
CA ASN A 47 9.99 -13.54 -3.16
C ASN A 47 11.51 -13.55 -3.41
N GLU A 48 12.04 -12.55 -4.12
CA GLU A 48 13.44 -12.45 -4.55
C GLU A 48 14.14 -11.23 -3.95
N LEU A 49 13.50 -10.51 -3.01
CA LEU A 49 14.01 -9.26 -2.44
C LEU A 49 15.42 -9.39 -1.88
N LEU A 50 15.72 -10.50 -1.20
CA LEU A 50 17.02 -10.74 -0.58
C LEU A 50 18.18 -10.72 -1.58
N ASN A 51 17.94 -11.17 -2.83
CA ASN A 51 18.94 -11.12 -3.90
C ASN A 51 19.36 -9.67 -4.22
N TYR A 52 18.39 -8.75 -4.23
CA TYR A 52 18.65 -7.33 -4.48
C TYR A 52 19.30 -6.62 -3.29
N LEU A 53 19.16 -7.17 -2.08
CA LEU A 53 19.73 -6.64 -0.84
C LEU A 53 21.11 -7.23 -0.49
N ASN A 54 21.73 -7.96 -1.43
CA ASN A 54 23.01 -8.66 -1.23
C ASN A 54 22.97 -9.69 -0.07
N VAL A 55 21.80 -10.28 0.17
CA VAL A 55 21.63 -11.35 1.15
C VAL A 55 21.55 -12.67 0.38
N ASN A 56 22.61 -13.49 0.49
CA ASN A 56 22.68 -14.78 -0.18
C ASN A 56 21.76 -15.79 0.52
N THR A 57 20.62 -16.08 -0.10
CA THR A 57 19.69 -17.15 0.33
C THR A 57 19.21 -17.96 -0.87
N ILE A 58 19.14 -19.28 -0.70
CA ILE A 58 18.61 -20.19 -1.73
C ILE A 58 17.07 -20.23 -1.69
N GLU A 59 16.48 -19.98 -0.51
CA GLU A 59 15.03 -20.01 -0.31
C GLU A 59 14.36 -18.70 -0.77
N LYS A 60 13.14 -18.82 -1.32
CA LYS A 60 12.29 -17.67 -1.64
C LYS A 60 11.89 -16.94 -0.35
N TYR A 61 11.98 -15.62 -0.38
CA TYR A 61 11.55 -14.78 0.73
C TYR A 61 10.03 -14.81 0.89
N ASN A 62 9.53 -15.09 2.09
CA ASN A 62 8.09 -15.23 2.36
C ASN A 62 7.66 -14.59 3.69
N LYS A 63 8.46 -13.65 4.19
CA LYS A 63 8.30 -13.04 5.51
C LYS A 63 7.74 -11.62 5.40
N PRO A 64 7.12 -11.07 6.45
CA PRO A 64 6.54 -9.74 6.40
C PRO A 64 7.58 -8.66 6.06
N VAL A 65 7.19 -7.70 5.21
CA VAL A 65 7.98 -6.51 4.90
C VAL A 65 7.24 -5.27 5.38
N LEU A 66 7.94 -4.37 6.06
CA LEU A 66 7.52 -3.01 6.33
C LEU A 66 8.37 -2.04 5.51
N PHE A 67 7.76 -1.25 4.65
CA PHE A 67 8.41 -0.18 3.90
C PHE A 67 7.89 1.20 4.34
N LEU A 68 8.79 2.09 4.73
CA LEU A 68 8.47 3.44 5.22
C LEU A 68 9.06 4.52 4.31
N TRP A 69 8.26 5.53 3.99
CA TRP A 69 8.61 6.55 3.00
C TRP A 69 7.77 7.82 3.17
N ARG A 70 8.23 8.94 2.58
CA ARG A 70 7.54 10.23 2.56
C ARG A 70 7.61 10.84 1.18
N ASN A 71 6.74 11.80 0.90
CA ASN A 71 6.70 12.47 -0.40
C ASN A 71 6.60 13.98 -0.22
N ASN A 72 7.22 14.74 -1.12
CA ASN A 72 6.95 16.17 -1.27
C ASN A 72 5.51 16.40 -1.78
N LYS A 73 5.12 17.67 -1.85
CA LYS A 73 3.78 18.13 -2.26
C LYS A 73 3.28 17.37 -3.49
N SER A 74 2.30 16.51 -3.29
CA SER A 74 1.77 15.66 -4.36
C SER A 74 0.30 15.30 -4.11
N ILE A 75 -0.44 15.11 -5.20
CA ILE A 75 -1.78 14.52 -5.24
C ILE A 75 -1.66 13.12 -5.80
N ILE A 76 -2.15 12.14 -5.05
CA ILE A 76 -2.13 10.74 -5.43
C ILE A 76 -3.56 10.27 -5.63
N ILE A 77 -3.90 9.92 -6.86
CA ILE A 77 -5.22 9.40 -7.23
C ILE A 77 -5.20 7.87 -7.33
N GLY A 78 -6.33 7.24 -7.04
CA GLY A 78 -6.51 5.79 -7.18
C GLY A 78 -6.42 5.35 -8.64
N LYS A 79 -6.06 4.07 -8.85
CA LYS A 79 -5.86 3.48 -10.18
C LYS A 79 -6.99 3.82 -11.16
N ASN A 80 -8.23 3.69 -10.70
CA ASN A 80 -9.41 3.84 -11.56
C ASN A 80 -10.12 5.19 -11.39
N GLN A 81 -9.55 6.18 -10.69
CA GLN A 81 -10.21 7.49 -10.55
C GLN A 81 -10.08 8.34 -11.83
N ASN A 82 -11.13 9.11 -12.13
CA ASN A 82 -11.09 10.13 -13.16
C ASN A 82 -10.52 11.44 -12.57
N ILE A 83 -9.29 11.79 -12.95
CA ILE A 83 -8.62 12.98 -12.40
C ILE A 83 -9.33 14.28 -12.76
N TRP A 84 -9.91 14.36 -13.97
CA TRP A 84 -10.54 15.57 -14.49
C TRP A 84 -11.79 15.96 -13.70
N SER A 85 -12.44 14.96 -13.12
CA SER A 85 -13.61 15.17 -12.25
C SER A 85 -13.22 15.37 -10.79
N GLU A 86 -12.07 14.83 -10.37
CA GLU A 86 -11.65 14.81 -8.96
C GLU A 86 -10.74 15.95 -8.54
N CYS A 87 -9.91 16.46 -9.44
CA CYS A 87 -8.85 17.38 -9.09
C CYS A 87 -8.95 18.71 -9.83
N ASP A 88 -8.66 19.78 -9.10
CA ASP A 88 -8.45 21.12 -9.63
C ASP A 88 -7.04 21.21 -10.23
N LEU A 89 -6.93 20.83 -11.49
CA LEU A 89 -5.65 20.76 -12.22
C LEU A 89 -4.98 22.12 -12.38
N ASP A 90 -5.75 23.21 -12.41
CA ASP A 90 -5.22 24.57 -12.53
C ASP A 90 -4.48 24.96 -11.25
N ASN A 91 -5.09 24.73 -10.08
CA ASN A 91 -4.45 24.99 -8.79
C ASN A 91 -3.26 24.07 -8.54
N ILE A 92 -3.33 22.79 -8.93
CA ILE A 92 -2.21 21.85 -8.86
C ILE A 92 -1.02 22.36 -9.67
N LYS A 93 -1.25 22.76 -10.92
CA LYS A 93 -0.21 23.31 -11.82
C LYS A 93 0.37 24.61 -11.27
N LYS A 94 -0.49 25.54 -10.81
CA LYS A 94 -0.08 26.83 -10.25
C LYS A 94 0.82 26.68 -9.02
N ASN A 95 0.53 25.71 -8.16
CA ASN A 95 1.27 25.49 -6.91
C ASN A 95 2.42 24.48 -7.03
N ASN A 96 2.75 24.04 -8.26
CA ASN A 96 3.82 23.08 -8.55
C ASN A 96 3.69 21.78 -7.73
N VAL A 97 2.46 21.25 -7.64
CA VAL A 97 2.15 20.00 -6.95
C VAL A 97 2.23 18.85 -7.94
N LEU A 98 2.96 17.78 -7.61
CA LEU A 98 3.06 16.61 -8.48
C LEU A 98 1.75 15.81 -8.45
N VAL A 99 1.41 15.14 -9.54
CA VAL A 99 0.26 14.23 -9.62
C VAL A 99 0.75 12.84 -9.93
N ALA A 100 0.33 11.85 -9.15
CA ALA A 100 0.62 10.45 -9.42
C ALA A 100 -0.65 9.61 -9.39
N ARG A 101 -0.76 8.65 -10.31
CA ARG A 101 -1.76 7.58 -10.25
C ARG A 101 -1.13 6.33 -9.66
N ARG A 102 -1.62 5.87 -8.52
CA ARG A 102 -1.12 4.64 -7.86
C ARG A 102 -1.76 3.39 -8.47
N PHE A 103 -1.14 2.23 -8.22
CA PHE A 103 -1.66 0.94 -8.70
C PHE A 103 -2.74 0.33 -7.81
N THR A 104 -3.05 0.97 -6.68
CA THR A 104 -4.08 0.57 -5.72
C THR A 104 -5.40 1.34 -5.93
N GLY A 105 -6.52 0.80 -5.43
CA GLY A 105 -7.84 1.45 -5.49
C GLY A 105 -7.97 2.61 -4.51
N GLY A 106 -9.19 3.11 -4.30
CA GLY A 106 -9.48 4.21 -3.36
C GLY A 106 -9.51 5.62 -3.97
N GLY A 107 -9.77 6.61 -3.11
CA GLY A 107 -9.90 8.03 -3.48
C GLY A 107 -8.59 8.81 -3.65
N ALA A 108 -8.70 10.12 -3.92
CA ALA A 108 -7.57 11.03 -4.06
C ALA A 108 -7.07 11.47 -2.68
N VAL A 109 -5.74 11.55 -2.52
CA VAL A 109 -5.10 12.00 -1.27
C VAL A 109 -3.99 13.00 -1.57
N TYR A 110 -3.73 13.89 -0.62
CA TYR A 110 -2.62 14.84 -0.69
C TYR A 110 -1.50 14.41 0.26
N HIS A 111 -0.27 14.45 -0.24
CA HIS A 111 0.94 14.19 0.54
C HIS A 111 1.83 15.44 0.58
N ASP A 112 2.46 15.66 1.72
CA ASP A 112 3.65 16.51 1.90
C ASP A 112 4.56 15.90 2.97
N LEU A 113 5.59 16.63 3.41
CA LEU A 113 6.48 16.11 4.45
C LEU A 113 5.76 15.90 5.81
N GLY A 114 4.60 16.51 6.06
CA GLY A 114 3.80 16.34 7.26
C GLY A 114 3.02 15.01 7.35
N ASN A 115 3.11 14.14 6.35
CA ASN A 115 2.53 12.79 6.42
C ASN A 115 3.62 11.70 6.29
N LEU A 116 3.43 10.57 6.97
CA LEU A 116 4.24 9.36 6.82
C LEU A 116 3.48 8.34 5.98
N CYS A 117 4.12 7.77 4.96
CA CYS A 117 3.59 6.64 4.21
C CYS A 117 4.17 5.33 4.76
N PHE A 118 3.33 4.31 4.84
CA PHE A 118 3.74 2.95 5.18
C PHE A 118 3.23 1.98 4.11
N THR A 119 3.96 0.89 3.91
CA THR A 119 3.55 -0.24 3.07
C THR A 119 3.90 -1.53 3.79
N PHE A 120 2.89 -2.34 4.10
CA PHE A 120 3.05 -3.72 4.55
C PHE A 120 2.92 -4.67 3.36
N LEU A 121 3.86 -5.60 3.23
CA LEU A 121 3.72 -6.75 2.32
C LEU A 121 3.73 -8.06 3.10
N ASN A 122 2.81 -8.95 2.74
CA ASN A 122 2.64 -10.26 3.37
C ASN A 122 2.24 -11.30 2.30
N ASN A 123 2.52 -12.59 2.52
CA ASN A 123 2.08 -13.64 1.57
C ASN A 123 0.55 -13.75 1.46
N ASN A 124 -0.15 -13.45 2.53
CA ASN A 124 -1.60 -13.56 2.62
C ASN A 124 -2.20 -12.24 3.11
N ILE A 125 -3.51 -12.08 2.93
CA ILE A 125 -4.26 -10.93 3.46
C ILE A 125 -4.00 -10.80 4.96
N ASN A 126 -3.43 -9.67 5.38
CA ASN A 126 -3.02 -9.46 6.77
C ASN A 126 -3.50 -8.12 7.35
N LYS A 127 -4.57 -7.58 6.77
CA LYS A 127 -5.11 -6.23 7.04
C LYS A 127 -5.30 -5.93 8.54
N ASN A 128 -5.97 -6.82 9.27
CA ASN A 128 -6.30 -6.59 10.69
C ASN A 128 -5.03 -6.53 11.56
N ASN A 129 -4.07 -7.41 11.31
CA ASN A 129 -2.80 -7.41 12.04
C ASN A 129 -1.99 -6.14 11.75
N ASN A 130 -1.94 -5.71 10.48
CA ASN A 130 -1.25 -4.48 10.09
C ASN A 130 -1.89 -3.25 10.78
N TYR A 131 -3.22 -3.20 10.89
CA TYR A 131 -3.89 -2.17 11.68
C TYR A 131 -3.58 -2.25 13.16
N ASN A 132 -3.60 -3.43 13.76
CA ASN A 132 -3.27 -3.60 15.18
C ASN A 132 -1.85 -3.12 15.50
N ILE A 133 -0.88 -3.35 14.61
CA ILE A 133 0.49 -2.82 14.76
C ILE A 133 0.47 -1.29 14.81
N ILE A 134 -0.25 -0.62 13.90
CA ILE A 134 -0.37 0.85 13.90
C ILE A 134 -1.08 1.35 15.16
N LEU A 135 -2.20 0.73 15.54
CA LEU A 135 -2.98 1.13 16.72
C LEU A 135 -2.16 0.97 18.01
N ASN A 136 -1.43 -0.15 18.15
CA ASN A 136 -0.54 -0.40 19.28
C ASN A 136 0.63 0.58 19.31
N THR A 137 1.15 0.98 18.14
CA THR A 137 2.19 2.02 18.03
C THR A 137 1.68 3.34 18.59
N LEU A 138 0.51 3.79 18.11
CA LEU A 138 -0.10 5.05 18.53
C LEU A 138 -0.43 5.06 20.03
N LYS A 139 -0.97 3.95 20.56
CA LYS A 139 -1.32 3.84 21.97
C LYS A 139 -0.10 3.75 22.87
N SER A 140 0.84 2.85 22.58
CA SER A 140 1.93 2.51 23.50
C SER A 140 3.05 3.55 23.53
N HIS A 141 3.30 4.24 22.41
CA HIS A 141 4.42 5.18 22.29
C HIS A 141 4.00 6.64 22.34
N PHE A 142 2.73 6.94 22.04
CA PHE A 142 2.23 8.32 21.97
C PHE A 142 0.98 8.57 22.82
N ASN A 143 0.45 7.55 23.50
CA ASN A 143 -0.81 7.63 24.25
C ASN A 143 -1.98 8.20 23.43
N ILE A 144 -2.04 7.82 22.14
CA ILE A 144 -3.12 8.21 21.23
C ILE A 144 -4.11 7.06 21.10
N ASP A 145 -5.34 7.26 21.57
CA ASP A 145 -6.45 6.31 21.43
C ASP A 145 -7.09 6.40 20.04
N ALA A 146 -6.53 5.64 19.10
CA ALA A 146 -7.04 5.51 17.75
C ALA A 146 -7.89 4.24 17.58
N LYS A 147 -8.82 4.25 16.62
CA LYS A 147 -9.64 3.09 16.25
C LYS A 147 -9.78 2.96 14.74
N LEU A 148 -9.90 1.71 14.27
CA LEU A 148 -10.28 1.43 12.90
C LEU A 148 -11.72 1.91 12.68
N HIS A 149 -11.96 2.60 11.57
CA HIS A 149 -13.27 3.07 11.16
C HIS A 149 -13.54 2.67 9.71
N GLY A 150 -14.73 2.12 9.46
CA GLY A 150 -15.14 1.67 8.14
C GLY A 150 -14.17 0.64 7.56
N ARG A 151 -13.84 0.80 6.27
CA ARG A 151 -13.08 -0.21 5.52
C ARG A 151 -11.57 0.05 5.50
N ASN A 152 -11.12 1.28 5.64
CA ASN A 152 -9.74 1.63 5.37
C ASN A 152 -9.19 2.81 6.18
N ASP A 153 -9.96 3.35 7.13
CA ASP A 153 -9.58 4.56 7.86
C ASP A 153 -9.22 4.26 9.31
N ILE A 154 -8.27 5.02 9.84
CA ILE A 154 -8.01 5.09 11.28
C ILE A 154 -8.44 6.47 11.75
N THR A 155 -9.16 6.51 12.87
CA THR A 155 -9.72 7.74 13.44
C THR A 155 -9.27 7.93 14.88
N VAL A 156 -9.13 9.20 15.28
CA VAL A 156 -8.94 9.66 16.65
C VAL A 156 -10.01 10.72 16.91
N ASN A 157 -10.80 10.57 17.97
CA ASN A 157 -11.93 11.46 18.25
C ASN A 157 -12.86 11.65 17.03
N ASP A 158 -13.15 10.54 16.34
CA ASP A 158 -13.96 10.47 15.10
C ASP A 158 -13.46 11.33 13.93
N LYS A 159 -12.23 11.81 14.00
CA LYS A 159 -11.53 12.48 12.88
C LYS A 159 -10.50 11.55 12.29
N LYS A 160 -10.43 11.48 10.97
CA LYS A 160 -9.51 10.62 10.24
C LYS A 160 -8.06 11.10 10.39
N CYS A 161 -7.19 10.21 10.88
CA CYS A 161 -5.75 10.47 10.99
C CYS A 161 -4.91 9.55 10.09
N SER A 162 -5.52 8.54 9.47
CA SER A 162 -4.85 7.66 8.50
C SER A 162 -5.86 7.08 7.52
N GLY A 163 -5.41 6.84 6.29
CA GLY A 163 -6.20 6.18 5.24
C GLY A 163 -5.35 5.17 4.47
N SER A 164 -5.93 4.02 4.18
CA SER A 164 -5.26 2.90 3.52
C SER A 164 -5.85 2.57 2.15
N ALA A 165 -5.05 1.89 1.33
CA ALA A 165 -5.52 1.17 0.16
C ALA A 165 -4.75 -0.16 0.01
N PHE A 166 -5.32 -1.07 -0.77
CA PHE A 166 -4.87 -2.46 -0.83
C PHE A 166 -4.67 -2.92 -2.27
N LYS A 167 -3.81 -3.90 -2.47
CA LYS A 167 -3.64 -4.61 -3.74
C LYS A 167 -3.19 -6.04 -3.48
N ASN A 168 -3.81 -6.98 -4.18
CA ASN A 168 -3.43 -8.38 -4.17
C ASN A 168 -2.79 -8.72 -5.52
N ILE A 169 -1.66 -9.42 -5.51
CA ILE A 169 -1.11 -10.07 -6.69
C ILE A 169 -0.69 -11.50 -6.35
N LYS A 170 -1.28 -12.51 -7.02
CA LYS A 170 -0.99 -13.93 -6.76
C LYS A 170 -0.93 -14.24 -5.24
N ASP A 171 0.27 -14.43 -4.71
CA ASP A 171 0.58 -14.81 -3.33
C ASP A 171 1.21 -13.65 -2.51
N VAL A 172 0.94 -12.40 -2.88
CA VAL A 172 1.43 -11.21 -2.15
C VAL A 172 0.30 -10.20 -1.96
N PHE A 173 0.06 -9.86 -0.70
CA PHE A 173 -0.85 -8.84 -0.23
C PHE A 173 -0.08 -7.56 0.08
N LEU A 174 -0.47 -6.45 -0.55
CA LEU A 174 0.03 -5.11 -0.27
C LEU A 174 -1.04 -4.30 0.47
N HIS A 175 -0.67 -3.75 1.62
CA HIS A 175 -1.45 -2.76 2.37
C HIS A 175 -0.57 -1.53 2.59
N HIS A 176 -0.85 -0.45 1.87
CA HIS A 176 -0.19 0.83 2.08
C HIS A 176 -1.18 1.88 2.58
N GLY A 177 -0.66 2.92 3.20
CA GLY A 177 -1.47 4.01 3.71
C GLY A 177 -0.64 5.19 4.16
N THR A 178 -1.36 6.19 4.66
CA THR A 178 -0.81 7.46 5.15
C THR A 178 -1.13 7.62 6.62
N ILE A 179 -0.23 8.24 7.38
CA ILE A 179 -0.48 8.71 8.75
C ILE A 179 -0.23 10.21 8.78
N LEU A 180 -1.25 10.98 9.15
CA LEU A 180 -1.25 12.44 9.16
C LEU A 180 -0.62 12.94 10.47
N ILE A 181 0.59 13.47 10.38
CA ILE A 181 1.35 13.92 11.56
C ILE A 181 1.17 15.42 11.73
N ASP A 182 1.52 16.19 10.70
CA ASP A 182 1.50 17.65 10.68
C ASP A 182 1.32 18.19 9.25
N ILE A 183 0.28 17.70 8.55
CA ILE A 183 -0.03 18.13 7.18
C ILE A 183 -0.72 19.51 7.18
N GLU A 184 -0.53 20.29 6.11
CA GLU A 184 -1.21 21.58 5.97
C GLU A 184 -2.75 21.42 6.05
N LYS A 185 -3.39 22.10 6.99
CA LYS A 185 -4.86 22.02 7.16
C LYS A 185 -5.59 22.53 5.92
N ASN A 186 -6.69 21.86 5.56
CA ASN A 186 -7.55 22.21 4.41
C ASN A 186 -6.85 22.22 3.04
N VAL A 187 -5.62 21.73 2.93
CA VAL A 187 -4.85 21.73 1.68
C VAL A 187 -5.51 20.92 0.58
N LEU A 188 -6.15 19.80 0.94
CA LEU A 188 -6.84 18.93 -0.01
C LEU A 188 -8.01 19.66 -0.69
N ASN A 189 -8.74 20.52 0.04
CA ASN A 189 -9.83 21.31 -0.52
C ASN A 189 -9.36 22.33 -1.57
N LYS A 190 -8.06 22.67 -1.62
CA LYS A 190 -7.48 23.56 -2.64
C LYS A 190 -7.23 22.83 -3.96
N TYR A 191 -7.10 21.50 -3.94
CA TYR A 191 -6.67 20.69 -5.08
C TYR A 191 -7.71 19.68 -5.54
N LEU A 192 -8.78 19.47 -4.78
CA LEU A 192 -9.93 18.72 -5.25
C LEU A 192 -10.92 19.64 -5.95
N THR A 193 -11.57 19.12 -6.99
CA THR A 193 -12.58 19.86 -7.74
C THR A 193 -13.69 20.34 -6.80
N PRO A 194 -13.94 21.66 -6.69
CA PRO A 194 -15.04 22.15 -5.88
C PRO A 194 -16.36 21.62 -6.47
N ASN A 195 -17.34 21.38 -5.61
CA ASN A 195 -18.65 20.79 -5.96
C ASN A 195 -19.47 21.53 -7.05
N LYS A 196 -18.95 22.62 -7.62
CA LYS A 196 -19.61 23.57 -8.51
C LYS A 196 -18.79 23.72 -9.80
N ILE A 197 -19.11 23.00 -10.88
CA ILE A 197 -18.98 23.47 -12.29
C ILE A 197 -19.82 22.56 -13.22
N LYS A 198 -20.36 23.24 -14.24
CA LYS A 198 -21.33 22.94 -15.32
C LYS A 198 -21.15 21.68 -16.19
N TYR A 199 -20.27 20.75 -15.85
CA TYR A 199 -20.24 19.44 -16.50
C TYR A 199 -21.26 18.55 -15.78
N ILE A 200 -22.07 17.79 -16.52
CA ILE A 200 -22.81 16.67 -15.94
C ILE A 200 -21.75 15.84 -15.21
N LYS A 201 -21.83 15.74 -13.87
CA LYS A 201 -20.80 15.12 -13.02
C LYS A 201 -20.69 13.62 -13.32
N HIS A 202 -20.00 13.29 -14.39
CA HIS A 202 -19.47 11.98 -14.70
C HIS A 202 -18.10 11.91 -13.98
N GLY A 203 -18.10 11.44 -12.72
CA GLY A 203 -16.88 11.34 -11.89
C GLY A 203 -17.09 11.30 -10.37
N VAL A 204 -16.38 10.41 -9.69
CA VAL A 204 -16.56 10.00 -8.27
C VAL A 204 -15.95 10.95 -7.24
N ALA A 205 -16.74 11.89 -6.72
CA ALA A 205 -16.31 12.82 -5.69
C ALA A 205 -15.65 12.13 -4.48
N SER A 206 -14.43 12.54 -4.15
CA SER A 206 -13.70 12.10 -2.97
C SER A 206 -14.49 12.33 -1.67
N VAL A 207 -14.49 11.33 -0.77
CA VAL A 207 -15.15 11.43 0.54
C VAL A 207 -14.42 12.46 1.40
N ASN A 208 -15.07 13.59 1.67
CA ASN A 208 -14.53 14.65 2.52
C ASN A 208 -14.69 14.25 4.00
N ALA A 209 -13.80 13.36 4.48
CA ALA A 209 -13.71 13.02 5.89
C ALA A 209 -13.00 14.15 6.64
N ARG A 210 -13.54 14.58 7.79
CA ARG A 210 -12.83 15.52 8.67
C ARG A 210 -11.52 14.86 9.13
N THR A 211 -10.39 15.43 8.76
CA THR A 211 -9.07 14.94 9.14
C THR A 211 -8.54 15.59 10.42
N VAL A 212 -7.57 14.95 11.06
CA VAL A 212 -6.83 15.49 12.20
C VAL A 212 -5.35 15.15 12.08
N ASN A 213 -4.49 16.11 12.44
CA ASN A 213 -3.06 15.87 12.60
C ASN A 213 -2.80 15.23 13.96
N LEU A 214 -2.02 14.16 14.01
CA LEU A 214 -1.66 13.52 15.28
C LEU A 214 -0.89 14.45 16.22
N LYS A 215 -0.17 15.45 15.68
CA LYS A 215 0.50 16.49 16.47
C LYS A 215 -0.45 17.38 17.28
N GLU A 216 -1.73 17.43 16.91
CA GLU A 216 -2.78 18.10 17.69
C GLU A 216 -3.16 17.29 18.94
N ILE A 217 -2.88 15.99 18.95
CA ILE A 217 -3.21 15.06 20.05
C ILE A 217 -1.98 14.86 20.95
N ASN A 218 -0.81 14.69 20.34
CA ASN A 218 0.47 14.60 21.03
C ASN A 218 1.50 15.52 20.34
N SER A 219 1.85 16.63 20.97
CA SER A 219 2.76 17.63 20.41
C SER A 219 4.18 17.13 20.13
N ASN A 220 4.57 16.00 20.75
CA ASN A 220 5.91 15.44 20.64
C ASN A 220 6.05 14.49 19.45
N ILE A 221 4.95 14.12 18.78
CA ILE A 221 5.01 13.20 17.64
C ILE A 221 5.70 13.87 16.43
N THR A 222 6.63 13.14 15.82
CA THR A 222 7.35 13.51 14.61
C THR A 222 7.33 12.33 13.64
N CYS A 223 7.65 12.56 12.36
CA CYS A 223 7.76 11.45 11.41
C CYS A 223 8.82 10.44 11.87
N GLU A 224 9.94 10.91 12.39
CA GLU A 224 11.06 10.09 12.83
C GLU A 224 10.69 9.20 14.02
N ASN A 225 10.14 9.77 15.09
CA ASN A 225 9.79 8.95 16.26
C ASN A 225 8.64 7.99 15.98
N LEU A 226 7.69 8.36 15.10
CA LEU A 226 6.64 7.46 14.65
C LEU A 226 7.21 6.30 13.82
N CYS A 227 8.16 6.57 12.92
CA CYS A 227 8.87 5.51 12.18
C CYS A 227 9.55 4.52 13.14
N ILE A 228 10.32 5.02 14.11
CA ILE A 228 11.02 4.18 15.10
C ILE A 228 10.03 3.34 15.90
N ALA A 229 8.96 3.96 16.41
CA ALA A 229 7.92 3.28 17.18
C ALA A 229 7.21 2.19 16.36
N LEU A 230 6.90 2.49 15.09
CA LEU A 230 6.23 1.55 14.19
C LEU A 230 7.13 0.36 13.84
N ILE A 231 8.42 0.59 13.63
CA ILE A 231 9.40 -0.49 13.43
C ILE A 231 9.47 -1.39 14.67
N LYS A 232 9.52 -0.80 15.88
CA LYS A 232 9.55 -1.57 17.13
C LYS A 232 8.32 -2.45 17.30
N GLU A 233 7.12 -1.90 17.12
CA GLU A 233 5.89 -2.69 17.23
C GLU A 233 5.75 -3.74 16.11
N PHE A 234 6.22 -3.44 14.89
CA PHE A 234 6.26 -4.40 13.79
C PHE A 234 7.17 -5.60 14.12
N GLN A 235 8.40 -5.34 14.57
CA GLN A 235 9.33 -6.39 14.97
C GLN A 235 8.82 -7.17 16.17
N LYS A 236 8.31 -6.47 17.20
CA LYS A 236 7.71 -7.10 18.39
C LYS A 236 6.55 -8.01 18.01
N PHE A 237 5.65 -7.56 17.14
CA PHE A 237 4.52 -8.35 16.68
C PHE A 237 5.00 -9.70 16.12
N TYR A 238 5.92 -9.70 15.16
CA TYR A 238 6.37 -10.94 14.51
C TYR A 238 7.38 -11.77 15.31
N ASN A 239 8.18 -11.18 16.20
CA ASN A 239 9.07 -11.92 17.09
C ASN A 239 8.28 -12.76 18.11
N ILE A 240 7.14 -12.25 18.61
CA ILE A 240 6.26 -12.99 19.53
C ILE A 240 5.69 -14.24 18.83
N PHE A 241 5.32 -14.16 17.55
CA PHE A 241 4.79 -15.30 16.80
C PHE A 241 5.83 -16.38 16.51
N GLU A 242 7.12 -16.04 16.36
CA GLU A 242 8.17 -17.03 16.17
C GLU A 242 8.50 -17.82 17.45
N THR A 243 8.28 -17.22 18.62
CA THR A 243 8.46 -17.90 19.93
C THR A 243 7.27 -18.78 20.33
N ASN A 244 6.09 -18.62 19.72
CA ASN A 244 4.88 -19.38 20.04
C ASN A 244 4.10 -19.82 18.77
N PRO A 245 4.60 -20.83 18.01
CA PRO A 245 3.96 -21.28 16.76
C PRO A 245 2.58 -21.93 16.92
N ASN A 246 2.07 -22.12 18.15
CA ASN A 246 0.82 -22.84 18.43
C ASN A 246 -0.42 -21.98 18.71
N THR A 247 -0.38 -20.66 18.53
CA THR A 247 -1.59 -19.83 18.75
C THR A 247 -2.41 -19.65 17.46
N LYS A 248 -3.03 -20.73 16.99
CA LYS A 248 -4.30 -20.62 16.25
C LYS A 248 -5.44 -20.59 17.27
N ASN A 249 -6.19 -19.49 17.27
CA ASN A 249 -7.40 -19.23 18.06
C ASN A 249 -7.24 -19.28 19.58
N ILE A 250 -7.21 -18.11 20.23
CA ILE A 250 -7.58 -18.01 21.64
C ILE A 250 -8.62 -16.89 21.81
N ASN A 251 -9.87 -17.33 21.86
CA ASN A 251 -10.94 -16.65 22.59
C ASN A 251 -10.52 -16.49 24.05
N SER A 252 -10.93 -15.37 24.64
CA SER A 252 -10.95 -15.03 26.07
C SER A 252 -10.74 -16.20 27.04
N ASN A 253 -9.70 -16.10 27.87
CA ASN A 253 -9.85 -16.02 29.33
C ASN A 253 -8.51 -15.76 30.03
N ARG A 254 -8.59 -14.92 31.06
CA ARG A 254 -7.51 -14.62 32.01
C ARG A 254 -7.14 -15.87 32.82
N THR A 255 -5.85 -16.02 33.11
CA THR A 255 -5.31 -16.22 34.47
C THR A 255 -3.82 -15.91 34.46
N ALA A 256 -3.37 -15.25 35.53
CA ALA A 256 -1.98 -14.91 35.80
C ALA A 256 -1.16 -16.17 36.08
N ASP A 257 0.14 -16.14 35.74
CA ASP A 257 1.15 -16.62 36.69
C ASP A 257 2.55 -16.06 36.39
N LYS A 258 3.27 -15.87 37.49
CA LYS A 258 4.64 -15.37 37.60
C LYS A 258 5.64 -16.46 37.26
N ASN A 259 6.76 -16.09 36.64
CA ASN A 259 8.12 -16.29 37.18
C ASN A 259 9.15 -15.88 36.13
N GLY A 260 10.17 -15.15 36.57
CA GLY A 260 11.24 -14.66 35.72
C GLY A 260 12.37 -15.65 35.57
N GLU A 261 13.19 -15.43 34.56
CA GLU A 261 14.58 -15.86 34.54
C GLU A 261 15.39 -14.95 33.61
N ILE A 262 16.58 -14.61 34.10
CA ILE A 262 17.58 -13.71 33.52
C ILE A 262 18.40 -14.51 32.52
N PHE A 263 18.69 -13.96 31.34
CA PHE A 263 19.77 -14.48 30.50
C PHE A 263 20.61 -13.32 29.93
N GLU A 264 21.84 -13.23 30.42
CA GLU A 264 22.94 -12.44 29.89
C GLU A 264 23.57 -13.10 28.65
N GLY A 265 24.03 -12.27 27.71
CA GLY A 265 25.25 -12.47 26.93
C GLY A 265 25.21 -13.45 25.74
N ILE A 266 25.39 -12.91 24.53
CA ILE A 266 26.63 -13.06 23.73
C ILE A 266 26.48 -12.29 22.41
N SER A 267 27.58 -11.61 22.08
CA SER A 267 27.85 -10.55 21.11
C SER A 267 28.08 -10.99 19.65
N ASP A 268 27.77 -10.04 18.76
CA ASP A 268 28.52 -9.54 17.60
C ASP A 268 28.90 -10.43 16.41
N ASN A 269 28.43 -10.02 15.22
CA ASN A 269 29.27 -9.33 14.21
C ASN A 269 28.49 -9.21 12.89
N PHE A 270 28.19 -8.01 12.39
CA PHE A 270 28.03 -7.79 10.95
C PHE A 270 28.55 -6.42 10.51
N SER A 271 29.45 -6.48 9.54
CA SER A 271 30.32 -5.42 9.07
C SER A 271 29.59 -4.30 8.33
N ILE A 272 29.98 -3.09 8.70
CA ILE A 272 29.62 -1.80 8.12
C ILE A 272 30.32 -1.66 6.75
N ASN A 273 29.56 -1.39 5.69
CA ASN A 273 30.12 -0.86 4.46
C ASN A 273 29.83 0.65 4.35
N ASN A 274 30.88 1.37 3.97
CA ASN A 274 31.16 2.77 4.24
C ASN A 274 30.12 3.83 3.80
N VAL A 275 30.05 4.83 4.67
CA VAL A 275 29.26 6.06 4.67
C VAL A 275 30.02 7.17 3.93
N ASN A 276 29.33 7.91 3.06
CA ASN A 276 29.72 9.27 2.68
C ASN A 276 28.71 10.27 3.27
N GLN A 277 29.25 11.40 3.72
CA GLN A 277 28.64 12.43 4.58
C GLN A 277 27.46 13.21 3.97
N GLN A 278 26.54 13.58 4.88
CA GLN A 278 25.65 14.76 4.92
C GLN A 278 24.51 14.93 3.89
N ASN A 279 23.27 14.86 4.40
CA ASN A 279 22.24 15.92 4.31
C ASN A 279 21.07 15.61 5.27
N ASN A 280 20.48 16.64 5.90
CA ASN A 280 19.31 16.59 6.82
C ASN A 280 17.99 16.19 6.10
N THR A 281 18.01 15.13 5.30
CA THR A 281 16.89 14.65 4.48
C THR A 281 16.46 13.24 4.82
N SER A 282 17.13 12.60 5.79
CA SER A 282 16.84 11.23 6.22
C SER A 282 15.53 11.15 6.99
N LEU A 283 14.74 10.11 6.73
CA LEU A 283 13.50 9.82 7.43
C LEU A 283 13.74 9.47 8.91
N ILE A 284 14.84 8.79 9.17
CA ILE A 284 15.33 8.41 10.49
C ILE A 284 16.82 8.76 10.55
N ASN A 285 17.25 9.37 11.64
CA ASN A 285 18.66 9.63 11.91
C ASN A 285 19.40 8.31 12.16
N ASN A 286 20.57 8.16 11.54
CA ASN A 286 21.40 6.96 11.71
C ASN A 286 21.79 6.71 13.17
N ASN A 287 21.99 7.77 13.97
CA ASN A 287 22.26 7.60 15.40
C ASN A 287 21.09 6.96 16.15
N ASP A 288 19.86 7.24 15.74
CA ASP A 288 18.67 6.63 16.33
C ASP A 288 18.47 5.19 15.87
N VAL A 289 18.82 4.87 14.63
CA VAL A 289 18.84 3.48 14.16
C VAL A 289 19.82 2.63 15.00
N ILE A 290 21.03 3.16 15.23
CA ILE A 290 22.08 2.49 16.01
C ILE A 290 21.66 2.37 17.47
N SER A 291 21.19 3.46 18.10
CA SER A 291 20.82 3.44 19.53
C SER A 291 19.66 2.50 19.83
N ASN A 292 18.78 2.26 18.85
CA ASN A 292 17.66 1.34 18.97
C ASN A 292 17.96 -0.08 18.42
N ASN A 293 19.18 -0.37 17.97
CA ASN A 293 19.58 -1.65 17.36
C ASN A 293 18.63 -2.12 16.24
N LEU A 294 18.17 -1.19 15.39
CA LEU A 294 17.21 -1.49 14.33
C LEU A 294 17.93 -1.99 13.08
N ASN A 295 17.57 -3.19 12.61
CA ASN A 295 18.01 -3.67 11.30
C ASN A 295 17.11 -3.10 10.19
N VAL A 296 17.59 -2.07 9.50
CA VAL A 296 16.86 -1.36 8.43
C VAL A 296 17.69 -1.33 7.14
N HIS A 297 17.03 -1.48 6.00
CA HIS A 297 17.67 -1.36 4.69
C HIS A 297 17.18 -0.09 3.97
N TYR A 298 18.09 0.83 3.69
CA TYR A 298 17.83 1.99 2.83
C TYR A 298 17.91 1.56 1.36
N ILE A 299 16.77 1.57 0.68
CA ILE A 299 16.66 1.03 -0.69
C ILE A 299 16.69 2.11 -1.77
N ASP A 300 16.57 3.39 -1.39
CA ASP A 300 16.56 4.50 -2.33
C ASP A 300 17.91 4.76 -3.01
N THR A 301 19.01 4.31 -2.41
CA THR A 301 20.37 4.39 -2.96
C THR A 301 20.87 3.05 -3.51
N ASN A 302 20.10 1.97 -3.34
CA ASN A 302 20.50 0.62 -3.73
C ASN A 302 20.53 0.48 -5.27
N GLN A 303 21.73 0.41 -5.82
CA GLN A 303 21.98 0.32 -7.26
C GLN A 303 21.36 -0.91 -7.93
N ASN A 304 21.27 -2.05 -7.22
CA ASN A 304 20.66 -3.27 -7.74
C ASN A 304 19.16 -3.10 -8.01
N ILE A 305 18.51 -2.17 -7.30
CA ILE A 305 17.09 -1.84 -7.47
C ILE A 305 16.95 -0.69 -8.45
N ILE A 306 17.61 0.45 -8.20
CA ILE A 306 17.33 1.68 -8.96
C ILE A 306 17.83 1.65 -10.41
N LYS A 307 18.82 0.80 -10.72
CA LYS A 307 19.27 0.55 -12.10
C LYS A 307 18.58 -0.64 -12.76
N ASN A 308 17.74 -1.36 -12.02
CA ASN A 308 17.03 -2.51 -12.58
C ASN A 308 16.07 -2.05 -13.70
N PRO A 309 16.07 -2.69 -14.88
CA PRO A 309 15.17 -2.33 -15.97
C PRO A 309 13.70 -2.31 -15.59
N GLN A 310 13.27 -3.19 -14.67
CA GLN A 310 11.88 -3.23 -14.19
C GLN A 310 11.55 -2.01 -13.32
N PHE A 311 12.46 -1.58 -12.45
CA PHE A 311 12.28 -0.35 -11.68
C PHE A 311 12.18 0.86 -12.62
N LEU A 312 13.08 0.97 -13.59
CA LEU A 312 13.08 2.06 -14.57
C LEU A 312 11.80 2.06 -15.41
N LYS A 313 11.27 0.89 -15.76
CA LYS A 313 9.97 0.75 -16.42
C LYS A 313 8.84 1.33 -15.57
N TYR A 314 8.78 0.99 -14.28
CA TYR A 314 7.77 1.56 -13.38
C TYR A 314 7.94 3.07 -13.21
N TYR A 315 9.18 3.55 -13.07
CA TYR A 315 9.46 4.98 -12.90
C TYR A 315 9.06 5.80 -14.12
N ASN A 316 9.33 5.30 -15.32
CA ASN A 316 8.92 5.96 -16.55
C ASN A 316 7.39 5.92 -16.71
N LEU A 317 6.75 4.78 -16.45
CA LEU A 317 5.29 4.65 -16.50
C LEU A 317 4.59 5.57 -15.50
N LEU A 318 5.06 5.61 -14.25
CA LEU A 318 4.43 6.43 -13.20
C LEU A 318 4.58 7.93 -13.44
N LYS A 319 5.61 8.35 -14.18
CA LYS A 319 5.81 9.72 -14.65
C LYS A 319 5.05 10.06 -15.92
N ASP A 320 4.62 9.04 -16.65
CA ASP A 320 4.01 9.21 -17.95
C ASP A 320 2.69 9.97 -17.82
N TRP A 321 2.48 10.90 -18.76
CA TRP A 321 1.31 11.77 -18.73
C TRP A 321 0.04 10.97 -19.00
N ASP A 322 0.07 10.02 -19.93
CA ASP A 322 -1.10 9.20 -20.26
C ASP A 322 -1.47 8.27 -19.09
N TRP A 323 -0.49 7.79 -18.32
CA TRP A 323 -0.79 7.06 -17.08
C TRP A 323 -1.46 7.94 -16.02
N CYS A 324 -0.91 9.11 -15.73
CA CYS A 324 -1.43 9.97 -14.66
C CYS A 324 -2.76 10.63 -15.04
N TYR A 325 -2.81 11.19 -16.25
CA TYR A 325 -3.86 12.10 -16.74
C TYR A 325 -4.67 11.56 -17.90
N GLY A 326 -4.35 10.38 -18.43
CA GLY A 326 -4.87 9.81 -19.68
C GLY A 326 -6.29 10.26 -20.02
N LYS A 327 -6.47 10.65 -21.28
CA LYS A 327 -7.68 11.28 -21.81
C LYS A 327 -8.92 10.58 -21.28
N THR A 328 -9.87 11.33 -20.71
CA THR A 328 -11.25 10.85 -20.60
C THR A 328 -11.81 10.82 -22.03
N PRO A 329 -12.06 9.65 -22.63
CA PRO A 329 -12.64 9.61 -23.97
C PRO A 329 -14.03 10.25 -23.96
N LYS A 330 -14.44 10.83 -25.10
CA LYS A 330 -15.82 11.29 -25.29
C LYS A 330 -16.69 10.05 -25.52
N PHE A 331 -17.43 9.64 -24.51
CA PHE A 331 -18.33 8.49 -24.58
C PHE A 331 -19.76 8.92 -24.85
N GLN A 332 -20.56 8.03 -25.44
CA GLN A 332 -21.96 8.31 -25.80
C GLN A 332 -22.90 8.08 -24.62
N ASN A 333 -22.71 6.97 -23.91
CA ASN A 333 -23.56 6.58 -22.78
C ASN A 333 -22.72 6.48 -21.52
N THR A 334 -23.14 7.14 -20.44
CA THR A 334 -22.46 7.09 -19.15
C THR A 334 -23.44 6.78 -18.04
N PHE A 335 -23.23 5.67 -17.34
CA PHE A 335 -23.96 5.29 -16.13
C PHE A 335 -23.13 5.64 -14.90
N CYS A 336 -23.79 6.08 -13.85
CA CYS A 336 -23.12 6.46 -12.62
C CYS A 336 -23.97 6.15 -11.38
N LYS A 337 -23.44 5.34 -10.44
CA LYS A 337 -24.10 5.03 -9.17
C LYS A 337 -23.12 4.98 -8.01
N GLN A 338 -23.55 5.48 -6.85
CA GLN A 338 -22.83 5.37 -5.59
C GLN A 338 -23.25 4.07 -4.87
N PHE A 339 -22.31 3.15 -4.67
CA PHE A 339 -22.49 1.97 -3.83
C PHE A 339 -21.83 2.16 -2.47
N ASN A 340 -22.13 1.26 -1.53
CA ASN A 340 -21.50 1.21 -0.22
C ASN A 340 -19.98 0.96 -0.31
N PHE A 341 -19.54 0.22 -1.34
CA PHE A 341 -18.14 -0.12 -1.53
C PHE A 341 -17.35 0.89 -2.39
N GLY A 342 -18.01 1.89 -2.97
CA GLY A 342 -17.41 2.90 -3.83
C GLY A 342 -18.41 3.35 -4.89
N ARG A 343 -18.13 4.45 -5.57
CA ARG A 343 -18.93 4.86 -6.72
C ARG A 343 -18.36 4.22 -7.97
N LEU A 344 -19.26 3.91 -8.90
CA LEU A 344 -18.93 3.34 -10.17
C LEU A 344 -19.48 4.23 -11.27
N GLU A 345 -18.63 4.55 -12.23
CA GLU A 345 -18.97 5.25 -13.44
C GLU A 345 -18.53 4.39 -14.62
N ILE A 346 -19.47 4.04 -15.48
CA ILE A 346 -19.22 3.20 -16.65
C ILE A 346 -19.58 4.00 -17.87
N CYS A 347 -18.61 4.18 -18.75
CA CYS A 347 -18.78 4.90 -19.99
C CYS A 347 -18.63 3.95 -21.17
N PHE A 348 -19.62 3.95 -22.06
CA PHE A 348 -19.67 3.11 -23.25
C PHE A 348 -19.57 3.97 -24.53
N ASP A 349 -18.72 3.54 -25.47
CA ASP A 349 -18.80 3.91 -26.88
C ASP A 349 -19.46 2.76 -27.65
N VAL A 350 -20.69 2.98 -28.09
CA VAL A 350 -21.51 1.98 -28.79
C VAL A 350 -21.60 2.36 -30.27
N LYS A 351 -21.29 1.41 -31.16
CA LYS A 351 -21.43 1.58 -32.62
C LYS A 351 -22.10 0.36 -33.21
N ASN A 352 -23.15 0.58 -34.01
CA ASN A 352 -23.95 -0.47 -34.63
C ASN A 352 -24.48 -1.52 -33.62
N GLY A 353 -24.87 -1.07 -32.43
CA GLY A 353 -25.37 -1.95 -31.35
C GLY A 353 -24.31 -2.80 -30.65
N LEU A 354 -23.02 -2.58 -30.92
CA LEU A 354 -21.90 -3.27 -30.28
C LEU A 354 -21.10 -2.30 -29.39
N ILE A 355 -20.64 -2.79 -28.25
CA ILE A 355 -19.72 -2.08 -27.35
C ILE A 355 -18.33 -2.09 -28.02
N LYS A 356 -17.92 -0.95 -28.57
CA LYS A 356 -16.62 -0.82 -29.24
C LYS A 356 -15.52 -0.46 -28.26
N ASP A 357 -15.75 0.55 -27.46
CA ASP A 357 -14.78 1.01 -26.47
C ASP A 357 -15.49 1.53 -25.22
N GLY A 358 -14.74 1.85 -24.19
CA GLY A 358 -15.30 2.35 -22.95
C GLY A 358 -14.27 2.44 -21.85
N ASN A 359 -14.72 2.93 -20.69
CA ASN A 359 -13.89 2.86 -19.49
C ASN A 359 -14.79 2.75 -18.25
N VAL A 360 -14.20 2.19 -17.19
CA VAL A 360 -14.79 2.16 -15.87
C VAL A 360 -13.94 3.03 -14.95
N PHE A 361 -14.56 4.06 -14.36
CA PHE A 361 -13.97 4.87 -13.32
C PHE A 361 -14.58 4.52 -11.96
N SER A 362 -13.74 4.43 -10.95
CA SER A 362 -14.17 4.09 -9.59
C SER A 362 -13.14 4.47 -8.53
N ASP A 363 -13.64 4.83 -7.35
CA ASP A 363 -12.86 4.96 -6.11
C ASP A 363 -12.90 3.67 -5.26
N ALA A 364 -13.49 2.59 -5.77
CA ALA A 364 -13.53 1.32 -5.05
C ALA A 364 -12.12 0.85 -4.68
N LEU A 365 -12.01 0.26 -3.48
CA LEU A 365 -10.76 -0.36 -3.01
C LEU A 365 -10.47 -1.68 -3.73
N ASP A 366 -11.51 -2.37 -4.21
CA ASP A 366 -11.40 -3.60 -4.98
C ASP A 366 -11.05 -3.30 -6.44
N ILE A 367 -9.79 -3.47 -6.77
CA ILE A 367 -9.26 -3.21 -8.10
C ILE A 367 -9.57 -4.37 -9.04
N ASN A 368 -9.61 -5.60 -8.51
CA ASN A 368 -9.84 -6.79 -9.32
C ASN A 368 -11.23 -6.72 -9.92
N LEU A 369 -12.24 -6.37 -9.12
CA LEU A 369 -13.60 -6.13 -9.60
C LEU A 369 -13.64 -5.15 -10.77
N ILE A 370 -13.01 -3.98 -10.63
CA ILE A 370 -13.03 -2.96 -11.68
C ILE A 370 -12.25 -3.40 -12.93
N ASP A 371 -11.10 -4.06 -12.76
CA ASP A 371 -10.32 -4.59 -13.88
C ASP A 371 -11.11 -5.66 -14.65
N GLN A 372 -11.87 -6.51 -13.96
CA GLN A 372 -12.74 -7.51 -14.59
C GLN A 372 -13.91 -6.87 -15.36
N LEU A 373 -14.53 -5.82 -14.81
CA LEU A 373 -15.61 -5.10 -15.51
C LEU A 373 -15.13 -4.45 -16.82
N LYS A 374 -13.89 -3.94 -16.85
CA LYS A 374 -13.30 -3.34 -18.06
C LYS A 374 -13.12 -4.34 -19.22
N LEU A 375 -13.16 -5.65 -18.93
CA LEU A 375 -13.12 -6.66 -19.98
C LEU A 375 -14.38 -6.66 -20.85
N ILE A 376 -15.43 -5.90 -20.53
CA ILE A 376 -16.59 -5.78 -21.41
C ILE A 376 -16.28 -4.98 -22.69
N PHE A 377 -15.29 -4.08 -22.62
CA PHE A 377 -14.93 -3.22 -23.74
C PHE A 377 -14.01 -3.94 -24.73
N ASN A 378 -14.04 -3.52 -26.00
CA ASN A 378 -13.22 -4.07 -27.07
C ASN A 378 -13.43 -5.58 -27.35
N ASN A 379 -14.57 -6.15 -26.96
CA ASN A 379 -14.92 -7.56 -27.16
C ASN A 379 -16.13 -7.79 -28.08
N ASP A 380 -16.55 -6.77 -28.84
CA ASP A 380 -17.70 -6.83 -29.77
C ASP A 380 -18.98 -7.42 -29.12
N ILE A 381 -19.16 -7.17 -27.82
CA ILE A 381 -20.35 -7.57 -27.07
C ILE A 381 -21.53 -6.70 -27.52
N LYS A 382 -22.69 -7.33 -27.74
CA LYS A 382 -23.93 -6.61 -28.06
C LYS A 382 -24.36 -5.75 -26.87
N TYR A 383 -24.74 -4.51 -27.12
CA TYR A 383 -25.26 -3.59 -26.11
C TYR A 383 -26.74 -3.92 -25.81
N THR A 384 -26.98 -5.08 -25.20
CA THR A 384 -28.31 -5.56 -24.78
C THR A 384 -28.25 -6.14 -23.37
N LYS A 385 -29.38 -6.14 -22.65
CA LYS A 385 -29.48 -6.70 -21.29
C LYS A 385 -28.99 -8.14 -21.22
N GLU A 386 -29.38 -8.98 -22.18
CA GLU A 386 -29.02 -10.40 -22.24
C GLU A 386 -27.51 -10.59 -22.38
N SER A 387 -26.88 -9.98 -23.39
CA SER A 387 -25.45 -10.15 -23.66
C SER A 387 -24.57 -9.57 -22.55
N ILE A 388 -24.98 -8.45 -21.95
CA ILE A 388 -24.25 -7.84 -20.83
C ILE A 388 -24.40 -8.69 -19.56
N ASN A 389 -25.59 -9.23 -19.28
CA ASN A 389 -25.81 -10.15 -18.15
C ASN A 389 -24.96 -11.43 -18.29
N ASP A 390 -24.93 -12.02 -19.49
CA ASP A 390 -24.15 -13.23 -19.75
C ASP A 390 -22.65 -12.99 -19.59
N PHE A 391 -22.15 -11.82 -20.00
CA PHE A 391 -20.77 -11.43 -19.74
C PHE A 391 -20.50 -11.30 -18.23
N LEU A 392 -21.32 -10.54 -17.50
CA LEU A 392 -21.11 -10.27 -16.08
C LEU A 392 -21.20 -11.53 -15.22
N LYS A 393 -22.02 -12.52 -15.57
CA LYS A 393 -22.06 -13.81 -14.87
C LYS A 393 -20.77 -14.62 -14.97
N ASN A 394 -19.97 -14.38 -16.01
CA ASN A 394 -18.77 -15.18 -16.30
C ASN A 394 -17.46 -14.55 -15.79
N ILE A 395 -17.49 -13.31 -15.28
CA ILE A 395 -16.28 -12.68 -14.77
C ILE A 395 -15.84 -13.29 -13.42
N LYS A 396 -14.53 -13.37 -13.22
CA LYS A 396 -13.95 -13.98 -12.02
C LYS A 396 -13.52 -12.90 -11.04
N VAL A 397 -14.37 -12.63 -10.05
CA VAL A 397 -14.13 -11.64 -8.99
C VAL A 397 -14.07 -12.29 -7.62
N GLU A 398 -13.34 -11.67 -6.70
CA GLU A 398 -13.29 -12.09 -5.30
C GLU A 398 -14.62 -11.78 -4.57
N ASN A 399 -15.23 -10.62 -4.83
CA ASN A 399 -16.47 -10.18 -4.19
C ASN A 399 -17.69 -10.34 -5.11
N LYS A 400 -18.43 -11.44 -4.95
CA LYS A 400 -19.61 -11.76 -5.77
C LYS A 400 -20.83 -10.88 -5.45
N GLU A 401 -21.02 -10.51 -4.18
CA GLU A 401 -22.14 -9.67 -3.74
C GLU A 401 -22.09 -8.29 -4.42
N SER A 402 -20.90 -7.67 -4.42
CA SER A 402 -20.72 -6.39 -5.12
C SER A 402 -20.94 -6.51 -6.63
N LEU A 403 -20.59 -7.64 -7.25
CA LEU A 403 -20.86 -7.88 -8.66
C LEU A 403 -22.36 -8.07 -8.94
N GLU A 404 -23.09 -8.75 -8.07
CA GLU A 404 -24.54 -8.92 -8.18
C GLU A 404 -25.25 -7.56 -8.12
N GLU A 405 -24.90 -6.70 -7.15
CA GLU A 405 -25.43 -5.34 -7.05
C GLU A 405 -25.15 -4.50 -8.30
N ILE A 406 -23.93 -4.60 -8.85
CA ILE A 406 -23.54 -3.91 -10.09
C ILE A 406 -24.32 -4.45 -11.28
N THR A 407 -24.51 -5.76 -11.36
CA THR A 407 -25.21 -6.42 -12.47
C THR A 407 -26.67 -5.98 -12.50
N SER A 408 -27.38 -6.06 -11.37
CA SER A 408 -28.76 -5.57 -11.27
C SER A 408 -28.87 -4.10 -11.67
N TRP A 409 -27.95 -3.26 -11.20
CA TRP A 409 -27.93 -1.84 -11.56
C TRP A 409 -27.73 -1.61 -13.07
N ILE A 410 -26.72 -2.24 -13.68
CA ILE A 410 -26.44 -2.06 -15.11
C ILE A 410 -27.66 -2.49 -15.94
N LEU A 411 -28.32 -3.59 -15.58
CA LEU A 411 -29.50 -4.09 -16.29
C LEU A 411 -30.74 -3.21 -16.10
N GLU A 412 -30.82 -2.43 -15.03
CA GLU A 412 -31.88 -1.43 -14.82
C GLU A 412 -31.67 -0.16 -15.64
N GLU A 413 -30.41 0.28 -15.83
CA GLU A 413 -30.05 1.48 -16.59
C GLU A 413 -30.06 1.27 -18.13
N LEU A 414 -29.80 0.04 -18.57
CA LEU A 414 -29.95 -0.39 -19.97
C LEU A 414 -31.42 -0.47 -20.39
#